data_AF-A0A8J7M0M7-F1
#
_entry.id   AF-A0A8J7M0M7-F1
#
_cell.length_a   1.000
_cell.length_b   1.000
_cell.length_c   1.000
_cell.angle_alpha   90.00
_cell.angle_beta   90.00
_cell.angle_gamma   90.00
#
_symmetry.space_group_name_H-M   'P 1'
#
loop_
_entity.id
_entity.type
_entity.pdbx_description
1 polymer ?
#
loop_
_entity_poly.entity_id
_entity_poly.type
_entity_poly.pdbx_seq_one_letter_code
_entity_poly.pdbx_strand_id
1 'polypeptide(L)'
;MKRAPSAIILIGIPAAGKTTFYRARFFDTHLRISLDQLQSRRREQLVLDACLAGGISFVSDNTNATVAVRERFIVAAGAAGYRVIGYYFSSQLPDALLRNRLREAKARIPDAGVCGIAGRLELPTLAEGFEELWFVRMAEEGGFVIEPWREEDIGNGTRS
;
A
#
# COMPACT_ATOMS: atom_id res chain seq x y z
N MET A 1 23.58 17.42 0.79
CA MET A 1 23.32 16.14 1.50
C MET A 1 22.36 15.31 0.66
N LYS A 2 22.66 14.04 0.38
CA LYS A 2 21.69 13.14 -0.26
C LYS A 2 20.61 12.79 0.77
N ARG A 3 19.34 12.95 0.41
CA ARG A 3 18.20 12.55 1.24
C ARG A 3 18.25 11.02 1.43
N ALA A 4 18.00 10.53 2.64
CA ALA A 4 17.91 9.10 2.90
C ALA A 4 16.82 8.46 2.00
N PRO A 5 17.03 7.22 1.50
CA PRO A 5 16.04 6.55 0.68
C PRO A 5 14.77 6.24 1.49
N SER A 6 13.65 6.07 0.79
CA SER A 6 12.34 5.85 1.41
C SER A 6 11.69 4.56 0.92
N ALA A 7 11.05 3.87 1.85
CA ALA A 7 10.25 2.69 1.63
C ALA A 7 8.78 3.04 1.85
N ILE A 8 8.01 3.07 0.78
CA ILE A 8 6.59 3.41 0.81
C ILE A 8 5.77 2.12 0.83
N ILE A 9 4.86 1.97 1.79
CA ILE A 9 3.97 0.82 1.89
C ILE A 9 2.53 1.29 1.65
N LEU A 10 1.93 0.88 0.53
CA LEU A 10 0.53 1.16 0.25
C LEU A 10 -0.34 0.07 0.88
N ILE A 11 -1.34 0.45 1.66
CA ILE A 11 -2.12 -0.43 2.52
C ILE A 11 -3.59 -0.25 2.19
N GLY A 12 -4.31 -1.32 1.89
CA GLY A 12 -5.76 -1.26 1.69
C GLY A 12 -6.28 -2.28 0.70
N ILE A 13 -7.60 -2.38 0.62
CA ILE A 13 -8.29 -3.38 -0.21
C ILE A 13 -7.99 -3.23 -1.70
N PRO A 14 -8.14 -4.29 -2.52
CA PRO A 14 -8.05 -4.17 -3.97
C PRO A 14 -8.98 -3.09 -4.51
N ALA A 15 -8.60 -2.48 -5.64
CA ALA A 15 -9.35 -1.39 -6.26
C ALA A 15 -9.53 -0.10 -5.43
N ALA A 16 -8.81 0.06 -4.30
CA ALA A 16 -8.77 1.29 -3.51
C ALA A 16 -7.89 2.42 -4.11
N GLY A 17 -7.47 2.33 -5.38
CA GLY A 17 -6.70 3.41 -6.04
C GLY A 17 -5.18 3.41 -5.81
N LYS A 18 -4.62 2.44 -5.08
CA LYS A 18 -3.17 2.34 -4.78
C LYS A 18 -2.24 2.47 -6.00
N THR A 19 -2.48 1.70 -7.06
CA THR A 19 -1.67 1.79 -8.29
C THR A 19 -1.78 3.16 -8.96
N THR A 20 -2.97 3.78 -8.95
CA THR A 20 -3.16 5.13 -9.48
C THR A 20 -2.41 6.15 -8.62
N PHE A 21 -2.43 5.99 -7.30
CA PHE A 21 -1.67 6.83 -6.38
C PHE A 21 -0.16 6.70 -6.60
N TYR A 22 0.35 5.47 -6.75
CA TYR A 22 1.74 5.22 -7.11
C TYR A 22 2.13 5.98 -8.38
N ARG A 23 1.33 5.85 -9.45
CA ARG A 23 1.59 6.54 -10.72
C ARG A 23 1.62 8.06 -10.56
N ALA A 24 0.71 8.61 -9.75
CA ALA A 24 0.60 10.04 -9.55
C ALA A 24 1.70 10.66 -8.67
N ARG A 25 2.27 9.89 -7.72
CA ARG A 25 3.15 10.46 -6.67
C ARG A 25 4.57 9.92 -6.67
N PHE A 26 4.78 8.71 -7.16
CA PHE A 26 6.03 7.98 -6.94
C PHE A 26 6.64 7.38 -8.21
N PHE A 27 5.97 7.50 -9.37
CA PHE A 27 6.43 6.92 -10.62
C PHE A 27 7.86 7.35 -11.00
N ASP A 28 8.16 8.64 -10.90
CA ASP A 28 9.47 9.19 -11.29
C ASP A 28 10.55 9.06 -10.20
N THR A 29 10.18 8.56 -9.01
CA THR A 29 11.07 8.64 -7.83
C THR A 29 11.28 7.31 -7.11
N HIS A 30 10.39 6.34 -7.26
CA HIS A 30 10.44 5.06 -6.55
C HIS A 30 10.24 3.88 -7.50
N LEU A 31 11.03 2.84 -7.30
CA LEU A 31 10.81 1.58 -7.97
C LEU A 31 9.54 0.90 -7.43
N ARG A 32 8.67 0.43 -8.33
CA ARG A 32 7.46 -0.31 -7.95
C ARG A 32 7.77 -1.77 -7.68
N ILE A 33 7.36 -2.25 -6.51
CA ILE A 33 7.35 -3.67 -6.16
C ILE A 33 5.89 -4.11 -6.08
N SER A 34 5.45 -4.98 -6.98
CA SER A 34 4.06 -5.41 -7.09
C SER A 34 3.97 -6.87 -7.54
N LEU A 35 3.20 -7.69 -6.82
CA LEU A 35 3.00 -9.11 -7.15
C LEU A 35 2.27 -9.30 -8.47
N ASP A 36 1.41 -8.36 -8.85
CA ASP A 36 0.69 -8.43 -10.13
C ASP A 36 1.67 -8.41 -11.31
N GLN A 37 2.78 -7.66 -11.18
CA GLN A 37 3.83 -7.57 -12.20
C GLN A 37 4.89 -8.68 -12.04
N LEU A 38 5.29 -8.98 -10.80
CA LEU A 38 6.38 -9.92 -10.54
C LEU A 38 5.94 -11.39 -10.54
N GLN A 39 4.65 -11.64 -10.29
CA GLN A 39 3.99 -12.96 -10.33
C GLN A 39 4.58 -14.00 -9.36
N SER A 40 5.50 -13.62 -8.46
CA SER A 40 6.16 -14.53 -7.53
C SER A 40 6.69 -13.79 -6.30
N ARG A 41 6.48 -14.38 -5.11
CA ARG A 41 7.06 -13.92 -3.84
C ARG A 41 8.59 -13.95 -3.83
N ARG A 42 9.19 -14.93 -4.52
CA ARG A 42 10.64 -15.00 -4.69
C ARG A 42 11.17 -13.82 -5.50
N ARG A 43 10.48 -13.46 -6.58
CA ARG A 43 10.86 -12.29 -7.40
C ARG A 43 10.65 -10.98 -6.66
N GLU A 44 9.55 -10.86 -5.91
CA GLU A 44 9.32 -9.74 -4.98
C GLU A 44 10.50 -9.57 -4.01
N GLN A 45 10.94 -10.66 -3.38
CA GLN A 45 12.07 -10.63 -2.47
C GLN A 45 13.37 -10.21 -3.16
N LEU A 46 13.68 -10.78 -4.33
CA LEU A 46 14.89 -10.41 -5.09
C LEU A 46 14.92 -8.91 -5.46
N VAL A 47 13.78 -8.34 -5.85
CA VAL A 47 13.68 -6.91 -6.16
C VAL A 47 13.84 -6.06 -4.91
N LEU A 48 13.22 -6.46 -3.79
CA LEU A 48 13.40 -5.80 -2.50
C LEU A 48 14.87 -5.80 -2.08
N ASP A 49 15.54 -6.96 -2.13
CA ASP A 49 16.95 -7.09 -1.75
C ASP A 49 17.84 -6.19 -2.61
N ALA A 50 17.59 -6.13 -3.92
CA ALA A 50 18.30 -5.24 -4.84
C ALA A 50 18.06 -3.75 -4.53
N CYS A 51 16.83 -3.37 -4.18
CA CYS A 51 16.53 -2.00 -3.75
C CYS A 51 17.34 -1.65 -2.51
N LEU A 52 17.29 -2.50 -1.48
CA LEU A 52 17.98 -2.29 -0.20
C LEU A 52 19.50 -2.20 -0.38
N ALA A 53 20.09 -3.12 -1.16
CA ALA A 53 21.53 -3.11 -1.45
C ALA A 53 21.96 -1.86 -2.25
N GLY A 54 21.11 -1.37 -3.15
CA GLY A 54 21.38 -0.21 -3.99
C GLY A 54 21.02 1.14 -3.38
N GLY A 55 20.38 1.17 -2.21
CA GLY A 55 19.84 2.41 -1.65
C GLY A 55 18.76 3.05 -2.54
N ILE A 56 18.01 2.24 -3.30
CA ILE A 56 16.95 2.69 -4.22
C ILE A 56 15.64 2.79 -3.43
N SER A 57 15.02 3.97 -3.44
CA SER A 57 13.68 4.15 -2.87
C SER A 57 12.64 3.31 -3.61
N PHE A 58 11.69 2.70 -2.89
CA PHE A 58 10.72 1.78 -3.47
C PHE A 58 9.31 1.96 -2.90
N VAL A 59 8.31 1.47 -3.64
CA VAL A 59 6.91 1.40 -3.21
C VAL A 59 6.44 -0.04 -3.28
N SER A 60 5.95 -0.59 -2.18
CA SER A 60 5.19 -1.84 -2.13
C SER A 60 3.73 -1.56 -2.53
N ASP A 61 3.41 -1.78 -3.82
CA ASP A 61 2.08 -1.61 -4.40
C ASP A 61 1.36 -2.97 -4.46
N ASN A 62 1.08 -3.49 -3.27
CA ASN A 62 0.27 -4.66 -3.01
C ASN A 62 -0.85 -4.27 -2.02
N THR A 63 -1.71 -5.22 -1.62
CA THR A 63 -2.76 -4.94 -0.62
C THR A 63 -2.21 -4.69 0.78
N ASN A 64 -1.11 -5.36 1.15
CA ASN A 64 -0.42 -5.22 2.44
C ASN A 64 -1.39 -5.25 3.65
N ALA A 65 -2.36 -6.17 3.58
CA ALA A 65 -3.54 -6.15 4.43
C ALA A 65 -3.26 -6.46 5.90
N THR A 66 -2.30 -7.33 6.20
CA THR A 66 -1.98 -7.73 7.58
C THR A 66 -0.63 -7.16 8.03
N VAL A 67 -0.47 -7.01 9.35
CA VAL A 67 0.79 -6.61 10.01
C VAL A 67 1.93 -7.50 9.54
N ALA A 68 1.74 -8.82 9.55
CA ALA A 68 2.77 -9.78 9.12
C ALA A 68 3.25 -9.58 7.67
N VAL A 69 2.38 -9.11 6.76
CA VAL A 69 2.79 -8.80 5.38
C VAL A 69 3.61 -7.51 5.35
N ARG A 70 3.24 -6.51 6.15
CA ARG A 70 3.92 -5.21 6.23
C ARG A 70 5.28 -5.32 6.90
N GLU A 71 5.37 -6.10 7.98
CA GLU A 71 6.58 -6.32 8.78
C GLU A 71 7.79 -6.70 7.91
N ARG A 72 7.59 -7.56 6.90
CA ARG A 72 8.65 -7.97 5.94
C ARG A 72 9.34 -6.78 5.27
N PHE A 73 8.59 -5.74 4.92
CA PHE A 73 9.14 -4.53 4.30
C PHE A 73 9.68 -3.57 5.35
N ILE A 74 8.95 -3.37 6.45
CA ILE A 74 9.31 -2.41 7.50
C ILE A 74 10.65 -2.79 8.15
N VAL A 75 10.79 -4.05 8.57
CA VAL A 75 12.00 -4.54 9.25
C VAL A 75 13.21 -4.45 8.31
N ALA A 76 13.07 -4.92 7.07
CA ALA A 76 14.18 -4.93 6.11
C ALA A 76 14.62 -3.50 5.71
N ALA A 77 13.66 -2.60 5.47
CA ALA A 77 13.93 -1.21 5.13
C ALA A 77 14.52 -0.43 6.32
N GLY A 78 13.96 -0.61 7.52
CA GLY A 78 14.45 0.01 8.74
C GLY A 78 15.89 -0.40 9.06
N ALA A 79 16.21 -1.69 8.94
CA ALA A 79 17.58 -2.18 9.11
C ALA A 79 18.57 -1.60 8.09
N ALA A 80 18.09 -1.24 6.89
CA ALA A 80 18.88 -0.59 5.85
C ALA A 80 18.91 0.96 5.96
N GLY A 81 18.31 1.53 7.00
CA GLY A 81 18.31 2.99 7.24
C GLY A 81 17.35 3.78 6.34
N TYR A 82 16.33 3.14 5.79
CA TYR A 82 15.29 3.81 5.00
C TYR A 82 14.30 4.54 5.91
N ARG A 83 13.72 5.61 5.38
CA ARG A 83 12.50 6.21 5.93
C ARG A 83 11.30 5.37 5.54
N VAL A 84 10.63 4.75 6.51
CA VAL A 84 9.49 3.85 6.25
C VAL A 84 8.18 4.61 6.42
N ILE A 85 7.39 4.74 5.34
CA ILE A 85 6.17 5.55 5.30
C ILE A 85 4.99 4.69 4.82
N GLY A 86 3.89 4.70 5.56
CA GLY A 86 2.67 3.98 5.18
C GLY A 86 1.58 4.91 4.67
N TYR A 87 0.86 4.47 3.63
CA TYR A 87 -0.35 5.12 3.14
C TYR A 87 -1.52 4.14 3.23
N TYR A 88 -2.46 4.41 4.12
CA TYR A 88 -3.68 3.63 4.28
C TYR A 88 -4.79 4.18 3.39
N PHE A 89 -5.31 3.33 2.52
CA PHE A 89 -6.40 3.65 1.60
C PHE A 89 -7.72 3.16 2.18
N SER A 90 -8.47 4.10 2.75
CA SER A 90 -9.87 3.89 3.08
C SER A 90 -10.68 3.89 1.78
N SER A 91 -11.27 2.75 1.46
CA SER A 91 -12.31 2.68 0.43
C SER A 91 -13.48 1.93 1.02
N GLN A 92 -14.68 2.49 0.88
CA GLN A 92 -15.89 1.74 1.16
C GLN A 92 -15.92 0.51 0.26
N LEU A 93 -16.22 -0.65 0.86
CA LEU A 93 -16.25 -1.94 0.16
C LEU A 93 -17.16 -1.92 -1.09
N PRO A 94 -18.35 -1.27 -1.08
CA PRO A 94 -19.20 -1.13 -2.27
C PRO A 94 -18.49 -0.46 -3.45
N ASP A 95 -17.77 0.64 -3.21
CA ASP A 95 -17.04 1.36 -4.25
C ASP A 95 -15.87 0.54 -4.80
N ALA A 96 -15.18 -0.18 -3.92
CA ALA A 96 -14.09 -1.07 -4.33
C ALA A 96 -14.61 -2.23 -5.19
N LEU A 97 -15.78 -2.80 -4.87
CA LEU A 97 -16.43 -3.83 -5.68
C LEU A 97 -16.88 -3.29 -7.04
N LEU A 98 -17.51 -2.11 -7.09
CA LEU A 98 -17.89 -1.46 -8.35
C LEU A 98 -16.67 -1.22 -9.25
N ARG A 99 -15.60 -0.63 -8.70
CA ARG A 99 -14.36 -0.40 -9.44
C ARG A 99 -13.69 -1.69 -9.88
N ASN A 100 -13.70 -2.73 -9.03
CA ASN A 100 -13.15 -4.04 -9.37
C ASN A 100 -13.92 -4.69 -10.53
N ARG A 101 -15.25 -4.55 -10.58
CA ARG A 101 -16.08 -5.02 -11.71
C ARG A 101 -15.75 -4.29 -13.02
N LEU A 102 -15.35 -3.02 -12.96
CA LEU A 102 -14.94 -2.24 -14.13
C LEU A 102 -13.54 -2.58 -14.66
N ARG A 103 -12.74 -3.38 -13.93
CA ARG A 103 -11.44 -3.83 -14.42
C ARG A 103 -11.60 -4.82 -15.57
N GLU A 104 -10.59 -4.84 -16.45
CA GLU A 104 -10.44 -5.87 -17.48
C GLU A 104 -10.48 -7.27 -16.86
N ALA A 105 -11.00 -8.25 -17.60
CA ALA A 105 -11.28 -9.60 -17.10
C ALA A 105 -10.06 -10.26 -16.41
N LYS A 106 -8.83 -9.98 -16.88
CA LYS A 106 -7.59 -10.54 -16.29
C LYS A 106 -7.18 -9.89 -14.97
N ALA A 107 -7.64 -8.67 -14.67
CA ALA A 107 -7.33 -7.92 -13.46
C ALA A 107 -8.51 -7.84 -12.46
N ARG A 108 -9.66 -8.42 -12.84
CA ARG A 108 -10.86 -8.52 -12.01
C ARG A 108 -10.71 -9.65 -11.00
N ILE A 109 -10.82 -9.32 -9.72
CA ILE A 109 -10.82 -10.30 -8.63
C ILE A 109 -12.27 -10.74 -8.39
N PRO A 110 -12.57 -12.02 -8.10
CA PRO A 110 -13.91 -12.40 -7.67
C PRO A 110 -14.35 -11.59 -6.44
N ASP A 111 -15.62 -11.17 -6.36
CA ASP A 111 -16.13 -10.35 -5.25
C ASP A 111 -15.85 -10.99 -3.88
N ALA A 112 -15.97 -12.32 -3.77
CA ALA A 112 -15.61 -13.08 -2.58
C ALA A 112 -14.12 -12.92 -2.17
N GLY A 113 -13.23 -12.79 -3.15
CA GLY A 113 -11.80 -12.53 -2.91
C GLY A 113 -11.55 -11.11 -2.40
N VAL A 114 -12.30 -10.12 -2.90
CA VAL A 114 -12.25 -8.73 -2.40
C VAL A 114 -12.74 -8.66 -0.96
N CYS A 115 -13.90 -9.28 -0.67
CA CYS A 115 -14.45 -9.37 0.69
C CYS A 115 -13.51 -10.13 1.64
N GLY A 116 -12.88 -11.22 1.19
CA GLY A 116 -11.93 -11.98 1.99
C GLY A 116 -10.67 -11.18 2.35
N ILE A 117 -10.20 -10.29 1.48
CA ILE A 117 -9.09 -9.38 1.79
C ILE A 117 -9.54 -8.28 2.73
N ALA A 118 -10.74 -7.72 2.53
CA ALA A 118 -11.31 -6.70 3.41
C ALA A 118 -11.45 -7.22 4.85
N GLY A 119 -11.91 -8.46 5.04
CA GLY A 119 -12.04 -9.07 6.36
C GLY A 119 -10.72 -9.41 7.06
N ARG A 120 -9.59 -9.38 6.34
CA ARG A 120 -8.23 -9.58 6.91
C ARG A 120 -7.43 -8.28 7.00
N LEU A 121 -8.04 -7.15 6.66
CA LEU A 121 -7.36 -5.86 6.70
C LEU A 121 -7.20 -5.44 8.16
N GLU A 122 -5.97 -5.44 8.62
CA GLU A 122 -5.55 -4.92 9.92
C GLU A 122 -5.07 -3.48 9.71
N LEU A 123 -5.66 -2.55 10.48
CA LEU A 123 -5.30 -1.14 10.40
C LEU A 123 -3.83 -0.92 10.79
N PRO A 124 -3.08 -0.08 10.05
CA PRO A 124 -1.69 0.15 10.38
C PRO A 124 -1.53 0.93 11.69
N THR A 125 -0.44 0.67 12.39
CA THR A 125 -0.07 1.43 13.59
C THR A 125 1.39 1.87 13.53
N LEU A 126 1.72 2.99 14.18
CA LEU A 126 3.11 3.46 14.26
C LEU A 126 4.01 2.44 14.98
N ALA A 127 3.44 1.63 15.88
CA ALA A 127 4.14 0.56 16.59
C ALA A 127 4.74 -0.52 15.67
N GLU A 128 4.27 -0.63 14.42
CA GLU A 128 4.87 -1.54 13.43
C GLU A 128 6.26 -1.10 12.96
N GLY A 129 6.67 0.14 13.24
CA GLY A 129 7.96 0.70 12.82
C GLY A 129 7.88 1.71 11.67
N PHE A 130 6.69 2.27 11.42
CA PHE A 130 6.54 3.39 10.49
C PHE A 130 7.08 4.69 11.10
N GLU A 131 7.83 5.45 10.32
CA GLU A 131 8.23 6.82 10.66
C GLU A 131 7.04 7.79 10.48
N GLU A 132 6.24 7.56 9.43
CA GLU A 132 5.03 8.33 9.15
C GLU A 132 3.91 7.41 8.65
N LEU A 133 2.68 7.73 9.04
CA LEU A 133 1.47 7.14 8.50
C LEU A 133 0.56 8.23 7.95
N TRP A 134 -0.07 7.93 6.81
CA TRP A 134 -0.98 8.81 6.12
C TRP A 134 -2.28 8.10 5.80
N PHE A 135 -3.39 8.80 6.01
CA PHE A 135 -4.70 8.38 5.58
C PHE A 135 -4.96 8.91 4.16
N VAL A 136 -5.42 8.05 3.26
CA VAL A 136 -5.71 8.39 1.87
C VAL A 136 -7.15 8.00 1.54
N ARG A 137 -7.88 8.96 0.98
CA ARG A 137 -9.23 8.77 0.46
C ARG A 137 -9.32 9.32 -0.95
N MET A 138 -10.11 8.64 -1.78
CA MET A 138 -10.39 9.07 -3.16
C MET A 138 -11.35 10.26 -3.13
N ALA A 139 -11.04 11.32 -3.87
CA ALA A 139 -11.97 12.41 -4.13
C ALA A 139 -12.90 12.07 -5.32
N GLU A 140 -14.08 12.67 -5.38
CA GLU A 140 -15.08 12.43 -6.43
C GLU A 140 -14.54 12.75 -7.84
N GLU A 141 -13.62 13.71 -7.96
CA GLU A 141 -13.04 14.15 -9.24
C GLU A 141 -11.81 13.31 -9.68
N GLY A 142 -11.59 12.14 -9.08
CA GLY A 142 -10.44 11.27 -9.41
C GLY A 142 -9.12 11.69 -8.76
N GLY A 143 -9.16 12.66 -7.86
CA GLY A 143 -8.04 13.08 -7.02
C GLY A 143 -7.87 12.23 -5.74
N PHE A 144 -6.87 12.58 -4.95
CA PHE A 144 -6.60 11.96 -3.64
C PHE A 144 -6.54 13.04 -2.57
N VAL A 145 -7.29 12.85 -1.49
CA VAL A 145 -7.09 13.61 -0.26
C VAL A 145 -6.22 12.78 0.67
N ILE A 146 -5.12 13.40 1.11
CA ILE A 146 -4.14 12.79 2.01
C ILE A 146 -4.20 13.57 3.32
N GLU A 147 -4.46 12.87 4.42
CA GLU A 147 -4.59 13.45 5.74
C GLU A 147 -3.59 12.77 6.69
N PRO A 148 -3.07 13.49 7.70
CA PRO A 148 -2.27 12.88 8.75
C PRO A 148 -3.03 11.72 9.40
N TRP A 149 -2.35 10.60 9.62
CA TRP A 149 -2.94 9.46 10.33
C TRP A 149 -3.37 9.86 11.74
N ARG A 150 -4.61 9.55 12.11
CA ARG A 150 -5.13 9.74 13.47
C ARG A 150 -5.53 8.39 14.02
N GLU A 151 -5.16 8.09 15.27
CA GLU A 151 -5.57 6.82 15.90
C GLU A 151 -7.10 6.69 16.05
N GLU A 152 -7.84 7.79 15.96
CA GLU A 152 -9.31 7.81 15.87
C GLU A 152 -9.85 7.12 14.59
N ASP A 153 -9.04 7.04 13.53
CA ASP A 153 -9.37 6.32 12.29
C ASP A 153 -9.45 4.80 12.52
N ILE A 154 -8.92 4.31 13.65
CA ILE A 154 -9.01 2.91 14.08
C ILE A 154 -10.46 2.49 14.37
N GLY A 155 -11.31 3.43 14.83
CA GLY A 155 -12.70 3.17 15.21
C GLY A 155 -13.74 3.39 14.10
N ASN A 156 -13.41 4.15 13.05
CA ASN A 156 -14.37 4.59 12.02
C ASN A 156 -14.43 3.68 10.78
N GLY A 157 -13.62 2.63 10.69
CA GLY A 157 -13.65 1.64 9.60
C GLY A 157 -14.95 0.83 9.46
N THR A 158 -15.96 1.11 10.29
CA THR A 158 -17.23 0.37 10.35
C THR A 158 -18.49 1.23 10.20
N ARG A 159 -18.39 2.53 9.88
CA ARG A 159 -19.58 3.37 9.67
C ARG A 159 -19.45 4.25 8.43
N SER A 160 -20.03 3.80 7.33
CA SER A 160 -21.19 4.42 6.65
C SER A 160 -21.52 3.58 5.42
#